data_AF-A0A357IHD8-F1
#
_entry.id   AF-A0A357IHD8-F1
#
_cell.length_a   1.000
_cell.length_b   1.000
_cell.length_c   1.000
_cell.angle_alpha   90.00
_cell.angle_beta   90.00
_cell.angle_gamma   90.00
#
_symmetry.space_group_name_H-M   'P 1'
#
loop_
_entity.id
_entity.type
_entity.pdbx_description
1 polymer ?
#
loop_
_entity_poly.entity_id
_entity_poly.type
_entity_poly.pdbx_seq_one_letter_code
_entity_poly.pdbx_strand_id
1 'polypeptide(L)' 'MEGLFRASGFQEIRIKAFYRASDYFAFFLPAYLLVALYENLCSLFDLRFACSGFIISARRFA' A
#
# COMPACT_ATOMS: atom_id res chain seq x y z
N MET A 1 13.20 -3.80 -0.68
CA MET A 1 12.50 -5.08 -0.95
C MET A 1 12.60 -5.52 -2.41
N GLU A 2 12.45 -4.63 -3.40
CA GLU A 2 12.52 -5.02 -4.82
C GLU A 2 13.78 -5.81 -5.21
N GLY A 3 14.95 -5.43 -4.71
CA GLY A 3 16.21 -6.13 -4.99
C GLY A 3 16.22 -7.61 -4.57
N LEU A 4 15.50 -7.97 -3.51
CA LEU A 4 15.41 -9.36 -3.04
C LEU A 4 14.57 -10.22 -3.99
N PHE A 5 13.48 -9.66 -4.53
CA PHE A 5 12.64 -10.32 -5.52
C PHE A 5 13.37 -10.50 -6.85
N ARG A 6 14.12 -9.48 -7.30
CA ARG A 6 14.97 -9.58 -8.50
C ARG A 6 16.04 -10.66 -8.34
N ALA A 7 16.73 -10.69 -7.19
CA ALA A 7 17.74 -11.71 -6.89
C ALA A 7 17.16 -13.13 -6.84
N SER A 8 15.88 -13.27 -6.48
CA SER A 8 15.18 -14.55 -6.44
C SER A 8 14.60 -15.00 -7.80
N GLY A 9 14.89 -14.27 -8.88
CA GLY A 9 14.47 -14.60 -10.24
C GLY A 9 13.03 -14.18 -10.60
N PHE A 10 12.39 -13.33 -9.78
CA PHE A 10 11.11 -12.75 -10.14
C PHE A 10 11.28 -11.58 -11.12
N GLN A 11 10.42 -11.55 -12.13
CA GLN A 11 10.30 -10.49 -13.13
C GLN A 11 8.97 -9.75 -12.95
N GLU A 12 8.81 -8.59 -13.62
CA GLU A 12 7.61 -7.74 -13.53
C GLU A 12 7.18 -7.40 -12.08
N ILE A 13 8.09 -6.88 -11.25
CA ILE A 13 7.77 -6.52 -9.86
C ILE A 13 6.98 -5.21 -9.86
N ARG A 14 5.72 -5.26 -9.44
CA ARG A 14 4.85 -4.11 -9.19
C ARG A 14 4.59 -3.99 -7.69
N ILE A 15 5.00 -2.87 -7.12
CA ILE A 15 4.75 -2.53 -5.71
C ILE A 15 3.69 -1.44 -5.70
N LYS A 16 2.53 -1.72 -5.10
CA LYS A 16 1.48 -0.73 -4.86
C LYS A 16 1.36 -0.45 -3.38
N ALA A 17 1.33 0.83 -3.04
CA ALA A 17 0.99 1.30 -1.71
C ALA A 17 -0.49 1.01 -1.41
N PHE A 18 -0.77 0.49 -0.21
CA PHE A 18 -2.12 0.20 0.28
C PHE A 18 -2.43 1.11 1.47
N TYR A 19 -3.35 2.05 1.27
CA TYR A 19 -3.75 3.08 2.23
C TYR A 19 -5.18 2.81 2.74
N ARG A 20 -5.46 1.63 3.30
CA ARG A 20 -6.81 1.27 3.76
C ARG A 20 -6.89 0.95 5.26
N ALA A 21 -6.09 1.64 6.08
CA ALA A 21 -6.16 1.61 7.54
C ALA A 21 -7.43 2.26 8.09
N SER A 22 -8.17 3.06 7.32
CA SER A 22 -9.50 3.56 7.70
C SER A 22 -10.47 2.46 8.13
N ASP A 23 -10.38 1.24 7.55
CA ASP A 23 -11.21 0.09 7.95
C ASP A 23 -11.08 -0.28 9.45
N TYR A 24 -9.94 0.02 10.11
CA TYR A 24 -9.79 -0.18 11.56
C TYR A 24 -10.73 0.70 12.40
N PHE A 25 -11.15 1.85 11.84
CA PHE A 25 -12.00 2.82 12.51
C PHE A 25 -13.46 2.76 12.05
N ALA A 26 -13.86 1.72 11.31
CA ALA A 26 -15.23 1.58 10.78
C ALA A 26 -16.33 1.64 11.87
N PHE A 27 -15.99 1.35 13.13
CA PHE A 27 -16.90 1.47 14.28
C PHE A 27 -17.15 2.91 14.74
N PHE A 28 -16.30 3.87 14.35
CA PHE A 28 -16.38 5.27 14.79
C PHE A 28 -16.24 6.22 13.59
N LEU A 29 -17.40 6.66 13.10
CA LEU A 29 -17.54 7.46 11.88
C LEU A 29 -16.64 8.71 11.81
N PRO A 30 -16.46 9.50 12.89
CA PRO A 30 -15.60 10.69 12.83
C PRO A 30 -14.12 10.34 12.58
N ALA A 31 -13.59 9.33 13.28
CA ALA A 31 -12.21 8.90 13.04
C ALA A 31 -12.05 8.22 11.69
N TYR A 32 -13.04 7.42 11.27
CA TYR A 32 -13.06 6.82 9.93
C TYR A 32 -12.90 7.88 8.83
N LEU A 33 -13.68 8.96 8.89
CA LEU A 33 -13.61 10.05 7.91
C LEU A 33 -12.26 10.77 7.94
N LEU A 34 -11.72 11.08 9.12
CA LEU A 34 -10.43 11.74 9.26
C LEU A 34 -9.28 10.90 8.69
N VAL A 35 -9.27 9.60 9.01
CA VAL A 35 -8.24 8.67 8.53
C VAL A 35 -8.40 8.45 7.02
N ALA A 36 -9.63 8.30 6.52
CA ALA A 36 -9.87 8.15 5.07
C ALA A 36 -9.47 9.39 4.26
N LEU A 37 -9.68 10.61 4.80
CA LEU A 37 -9.22 11.85 4.17
C LEU A 37 -7.70 11.93 4.15
N TYR A 38 -7.05 11.60 5.27
CA TYR A 38 -5.59 11.54 5.35
C TYR A 38 -5.01 10.53 4.36
N GLU A 39 -5.59 9.33 4.27
CA GLU A 39 -5.17 8.28 3.33
C GLU A 39 -5.32 8.70 1.87
N ASN A 40 -6.43 9.36 1.52
CA ASN A 40 -6.64 9.87 0.16
C ASN A 40 -5.65 10.99 -0.19
N LEU A 41 -5.36 11.90 0.76
CA LEU A 41 -4.32 12.92 0.57
C LEU A 41 -2.95 12.28 0.37
N CYS A 42 -2.57 11.32 1.21
CA CYS A 42 -1.30 10.60 1.05
C CYS A 42 -1.22 9.82 -0.27
N SER A 43 -2.32 9.19 -0.70
CA SER A 43 -2.40 8.51 -1.99
C SER A 43 -2.26 9.47 -3.17
N LEU A 44 -2.75 10.71 -3.06
CA LEU A 44 -2.62 11.72 -4.12
C LEU A 44 -1.15 12.11 -4.37
N PHE A 45 -0.35 12.14 -3.31
CA PHE A 45 1.08 12.51 -3.35
C PHE A 45 2.03 11.30 -3.50
N ASP A 46 1.53 10.09 -3.75
CA ASP A 46 2.28 8.81 -3.74
C ASP A 46 3.18 8.67 -2.49
N LEU A 47 2.68 9.12 -1.32
CA LEU A 47 3.43 9.12 -0.06
C LEU A 47 3.56 7.70 0.52
N ARG A 48 4.53 6.95 -0.02
CA ARG A 48 4.82 5.55 0.36
C ARG A 48 5.13 5.33 1.84
N PHE A 49 5.43 6.38 2.60
CA PHE A 49 5.71 6.30 4.03
C PHE A 49 4.46 6.22 4.91
N ALA A 50 3.31 6.70 4.42
CA ALA A 50 2.06 6.76 5.18
C ALA A 50 1.10 5.61 4.83
N CYS A 51 1.56 4.61 4.07
CA CYS A 51 0.73 3.47 3.71
C CYS A 51 0.52 2.55 4.92
N SER A 52 -0.66 1.95 5.00
CA SER A 52 -0.93 0.85 5.92
C SER A 52 -0.16 -0.42 5.54
N GLY A 53 0.09 -0.62 4.24
CA GLY A 53 0.88 -1.75 3.75
C GLY A 53 1.30 -1.62 2.29
N PHE A 54 1.93 -2.67 1.78
CA PHE A 54 2.35 -2.78 0.38
C PHE A 54 1.81 -4.07 -0.23
N ILE A 55 1.15 -3.96 -1.38
CA ILE A 55 0.80 -5.09 -2.21
C ILE A 55 1.91 -5.27 -3.23
N ILE A 56 2.63 -6.38 -3.13
CA ILE A 56 3.73 -6.73 -4.03
C ILE A 56 3.23 -7.82 -4.96
N SER A 57 3.13 -7.50 -6.26
CA SER A 57 2.85 -8.47 -7.31
C SER A 57 4.14 -8.71 -8.09
N ALA A 58 4.57 -9.95 -8.19
CA ALA A 58 5.76 -10.32 -8.94
C ALA A 58 5.48 -11.62 -9.72
N ARG A 59 5.98 -11.72 -10.94
CA ARG A 59 5.77 -12.89 -11.80
C ARG A 59 7.09 -13.60 -12.04
N ARG A 60 7.15 -14.90 -11.78
CA ARG A 60 8.30 -15.72 -12.17
C ARG A 60 7.90 -16.50 -13.41
N PHE A 61 8.65 -16.33 -14.50
CA PHE A 61 8.56 -17.26 -15.63
C PHE A 61 9.26 -18.54 -15.19
N ALA A 62 8.49 -19.63 -15.12
CA ALA A 62 9.00 -20.97 -14.89
C ALA A 62 9.66 -21.49 -16.18
#